data_AF-A0A804UC76-F1
#
_entry.id   AF-A0A804UC76-F1
#
_cell.length_a   1.000
_cell.length_b   1.000
_cell.length_c   1.000
_cell.angle_alpha   90.00
_cell.angle_beta   90.00
_cell.angle_gamma   90.00
#
_symmetry.space_group_name_H-M   'P 1'
#
loop_
_entity.id
_entity.type
_entity.pdbx_description
1 polymer ?
#
loop_
_entity_poly.entity_id
_entity_poly.type
_entity_poly.pdbx_seq_one_letter_code
_entity_poly.pdbx_strand_id
1 'polypeptide(L)'
;MASATRALGALLHRASSLSSSAPALRGASLLRGDGPIGSAGLFRRHAARRRISSFQPLCMGRRSCKIAGRKDAQNLKKMKRNSKIGKEIVAAIKKGGPNPSSNTTLSAILEKARELDVPREILERNIKRASEKGQDTYTEKVYEIQTSSSGEHKSY
;
A
#
# COMPACT_ATOMS: atom_id res chain seq x y z
N MET A 1 -30.88 -15.08 -34.66
CA MET A 1 -31.01 -16.55 -34.77
C MET A 1 -29.60 -17.11 -34.85
N ALA A 2 -29.23 -17.95 -33.86
CA ALA A 2 -28.06 -18.86 -33.75
C ALA A 2 -26.67 -18.34 -34.20
N SER A 3 -25.61 -18.43 -33.41
CA SER A 3 -25.07 -19.71 -32.97
C SER A 3 -24.08 -19.51 -31.82
N ALA A 4 -24.41 -20.12 -30.67
CA ALA A 4 -23.50 -20.35 -29.56
C ALA A 4 -22.94 -21.76 -29.72
N THR A 5 -21.61 -21.92 -29.81
CA THR A 5 -20.92 -23.19 -29.53
C THR A 5 -19.40 -23.01 -29.59
N ARG A 6 -18.73 -23.27 -28.46
CA ARG A 6 -17.47 -24.05 -28.32
C ARG A 6 -17.02 -23.90 -26.88
N ALA A 7 -17.48 -24.81 -26.03
CA ALA A 7 -16.89 -26.13 -25.78
C ALA A 7 -15.90 -26.07 -24.62
N LEU A 8 -16.33 -26.72 -23.55
CA LEU A 8 -15.65 -26.97 -22.29
C LEU A 8 -14.34 -27.73 -22.55
N GLY A 9 -13.20 -27.12 -22.25
CA GLY A 9 -11.91 -27.80 -22.16
C GLY A 9 -11.63 -28.23 -20.73
N ALA A 10 -12.23 -29.35 -20.31
CA ALA A 10 -11.90 -30.01 -19.06
C ALA A 10 -10.81 -31.08 -19.29
N LEU A 11 -9.84 -31.08 -18.37
CA LEU A 11 -9.32 -32.28 -17.69
C LEU A 11 -8.68 -33.40 -18.53
N LEU A 12 -7.35 -33.47 -18.49
CA LEU A 12 -6.55 -34.71 -18.60
C LEU A 12 -5.39 -34.57 -17.60
N HIS A 13 -5.49 -35.19 -16.42
CA HIS A 13 -4.97 -36.53 -16.07
C HIS A 13 -3.49 -36.74 -16.40
N ARG A 14 -2.65 -36.93 -15.37
CA ARG A 14 -2.26 -38.27 -14.88
C ARG A 14 -0.89 -38.22 -14.18
N ALA A 15 -0.86 -38.83 -13.01
CA ALA A 15 0.32 -39.07 -12.19
C ALA A 15 1.27 -40.10 -12.81
N SER A 16 2.56 -39.90 -12.55
CA SER A 16 3.65 -40.90 -12.52
C SER A 16 4.89 -40.13 -12.07
N SER A 17 5.82 -40.59 -11.27
CA SER A 17 6.02 -41.81 -10.49
C SER A 17 7.31 -41.55 -9.71
N LEU A 18 7.41 -42.16 -8.54
CA LEU A 18 8.58 -42.15 -7.65
C LEU A 18 9.89 -42.38 -8.43
N SER A 19 10.92 -41.59 -8.10
CA SER A 19 12.32 -41.95 -8.31
C SER A 19 13.07 -41.73 -7.00
N SER A 20 13.09 -42.80 -6.21
CA SER A 20 13.93 -43.03 -5.05
C SER A 20 15.40 -43.08 -5.47
N SER A 21 16.27 -42.34 -4.78
CA SER A 21 17.70 -42.62 -4.76
C SER A 21 18.21 -42.50 -3.33
N ALA A 22 18.03 -43.58 -2.57
CA ALA A 22 18.79 -43.85 -1.34
C ALA A 22 20.05 -44.63 -1.70
N PRO A 23 21.25 -44.27 -1.20
CA PRO A 23 22.41 -45.16 -1.27
C PRO A 23 22.37 -46.16 -0.11
N ALA A 24 22.57 -47.42 -0.48
CA ALA A 24 22.61 -48.59 0.38
C ALA A 24 23.81 -48.55 1.34
N LEU A 25 23.55 -48.64 2.65
CA LEU A 25 24.54 -49.04 3.64
C LEU A 25 24.50 -50.56 3.78
N ARG A 26 25.62 -51.20 3.37
CA ARG A 26 25.90 -52.62 3.57
C ARG A 26 26.13 -52.92 5.06
N GLY A 27 25.41 -53.92 5.54
CA GLY A 27 25.93 -55.06 6.30
C GLY A 27 26.79 -54.79 7.55
N ALA A 28 26.20 -55.05 8.71
CA ALA A 28 26.85 -55.14 10.00
C ALA A 28 27.78 -56.36 10.14
N SER A 29 28.89 -56.20 10.85
CA SER A 29 29.48 -57.26 11.68
C SER A 29 30.42 -56.69 12.75
N LEU A 30 30.05 -57.03 13.98
CA LEU A 30 30.71 -56.96 15.29
C LEU A 30 32.26 -57.05 15.27
N LEU A 31 32.92 -56.32 16.18
CA LEU A 31 33.66 -56.88 17.35
C LEU A 31 34.52 -55.80 18.06
N ARG A 32 34.34 -55.73 19.39
CA ARG A 32 35.29 -55.40 20.48
C ARG A 32 36.24 -54.19 20.39
N GLY A 33 36.29 -53.43 21.49
CA GLY A 33 37.49 -52.66 21.83
C GLY A 33 37.22 -51.55 22.86
N ASP A 34 37.48 -51.85 24.12
CA ASP A 34 37.46 -50.95 25.28
C ASP A 34 38.37 -49.71 25.15
N GLY A 35 37.99 -48.61 25.82
CA GLY A 35 38.85 -47.42 25.98
C GLY A 35 38.23 -46.35 26.91
N PRO A 36 38.88 -45.95 28.02
CA PRO A 36 38.25 -45.18 29.10
C PRO A 36 38.52 -43.66 29.07
N ILE A 37 37.57 -42.94 29.67
CA ILE A 37 37.71 -41.77 30.59
C ILE A 37 38.72 -40.67 30.20
N GLY A 38 38.20 -39.52 29.78
CA GLY A 38 38.94 -38.26 29.70
C GLY A 38 37.99 -37.06 29.62
N SER A 39 37.81 -36.38 30.75
CA SER A 39 37.00 -35.17 30.94
C SER A 39 37.49 -34.00 30.09
N ALA A 40 36.68 -33.50 29.15
CA ALA A 40 36.94 -32.22 28.48
C ALA A 40 35.65 -31.51 28.06
N GLY A 41 35.43 -30.31 28.62
CA GLY A 41 34.72 -29.21 27.96
C GLY A 41 33.20 -29.17 28.09
N LEU A 42 32.70 -28.66 29.22
CA LEU A 42 31.40 -28.01 29.30
C LEU A 42 31.39 -26.69 28.51
N PHE A 43 31.44 -26.77 27.18
CA PHE A 43 30.97 -25.70 26.30
C PHE A 43 29.77 -26.21 25.53
N ARG A 44 28.67 -26.39 26.28
CA ARG A 44 27.33 -26.52 25.73
C ARG A 44 27.05 -25.21 25.00
N ARG A 45 27.25 -25.23 23.67
CA ARG A 45 26.82 -24.13 22.79
C ARG A 45 25.32 -23.99 22.98
N HIS A 46 24.91 -23.05 23.84
CA HIS A 46 23.55 -22.56 23.89
C HIS A 46 23.33 -21.79 22.58
N ALA A 47 23.08 -22.53 21.50
CA ALA A 47 22.47 -21.97 20.30
C ALA A 47 21.08 -21.50 20.73
N ALA A 48 21.01 -20.22 21.07
CA ALA A 48 19.82 -19.51 21.46
C ALA A 48 18.74 -19.77 20.41
N ARG A 49 17.84 -20.71 20.69
CA ARG A 49 16.56 -20.80 20.00
C ARG A 49 15.79 -19.56 20.44
N ARG A 50 15.99 -18.45 19.75
CA ARG A 50 15.01 -17.36 19.71
C ARG A 50 13.74 -18.02 19.19
N ARG A 51 12.87 -18.48 20.09
CA ARG A 51 11.51 -18.88 19.73
C ARG A 51 10.83 -17.56 19.38
N ILE A 52 10.96 -17.16 18.12
CA ILE A 52 10.26 -16.00 17.56
C ILE A 52 8.79 -16.25 17.87
N SER A 53 8.24 -15.49 18.80
CA SER A 53 6.79 -15.46 19.00
C SER A 53 6.21 -14.91 17.70
N SER A 54 5.67 -15.82 16.89
CA SER A 54 5.01 -15.51 15.64
C SER A 54 3.52 -15.25 15.83
N PHE A 55 3.07 -14.89 17.05
CA PHE A 55 1.83 -14.14 17.20
C PHE A 55 2.03 -12.74 16.61
N GLN A 56 2.07 -12.72 15.27
CA GLN A 56 2.03 -11.52 14.46
C GLN A 56 0.65 -10.90 14.68
N PRO A 57 0.56 -9.60 15.02
CA PRO A 57 -0.74 -8.99 15.26
C PRO A 57 -1.58 -9.14 14.00
N LEU A 58 -2.82 -9.59 14.21
CA LEU A 58 -3.82 -9.82 13.20
C LEU A 58 -3.98 -8.58 12.32
N CYS A 59 -3.46 -8.62 11.10
CA CYS A 59 -4.19 -8.12 9.96
C CYS A 59 -3.65 -8.72 8.67
N MET A 60 -4.26 -9.85 8.29
CA MET A 60 -4.43 -10.31 6.91
C MET A 60 -3.12 -10.67 6.14
N GLY A 61 -3.09 -11.81 5.44
CA GLY A 61 -1.89 -12.31 4.73
C GLY A 61 -1.25 -11.39 3.68
N ARG A 62 -0.17 -11.85 3.01
CA ARG A 62 0.62 -11.02 2.06
C ARG A 62 -0.20 -10.39 0.92
N ARG A 63 -1.21 -11.10 0.40
CA ARG A 63 -2.06 -10.58 -0.70
C ARG A 63 -2.87 -9.37 -0.25
N SER A 64 -3.46 -9.47 0.94
CA SER A 64 -4.27 -8.42 1.55
C SER A 64 -3.45 -7.20 1.93
N CYS A 65 -2.23 -7.34 2.49
CA CYS A 65 -1.40 -6.16 2.78
C CYS A 65 -1.03 -5.39 1.50
N LYS A 66 -0.77 -6.09 0.38
CA LYS A 66 -0.52 -5.46 -0.94
C LYS A 66 -1.75 -4.78 -1.53
N ILE A 67 -2.96 -5.30 -1.25
CA ILE A 67 -4.20 -4.68 -1.70
C ILE A 67 -4.48 -3.44 -0.84
N ALA A 68 -4.34 -3.56 0.48
CA ALA A 68 -4.49 -2.45 1.43
C ALA A 68 -3.57 -1.29 1.06
N GLY A 69 -2.25 -1.53 0.93
CA GLY A 69 -1.31 -0.44 0.59
C GLY A 69 -1.61 0.25 -0.74
N ARG A 70 -2.08 -0.48 -1.77
CA ARG A 70 -2.49 0.12 -3.05
C ARG A 70 -3.76 0.95 -2.90
N LYS A 71 -4.77 0.42 -2.19
CA LYS A 71 -6.03 1.12 -1.90
C LYS A 71 -5.77 2.37 -1.06
N ASP A 72 -4.90 2.29 -0.06
CA ASP A 72 -4.53 3.40 0.81
C ASP A 72 -3.79 4.48 0.03
N ALA A 73 -2.83 4.12 -0.82
CA ALA A 73 -2.15 5.08 -1.69
C ALA A 73 -3.11 5.80 -2.65
N GLN A 74 -4.10 5.09 -3.21
CA GLN A 74 -5.15 5.68 -4.05
C GLN A 74 -6.08 6.58 -3.24
N ASN A 75 -6.50 6.14 -2.05
CA ASN A 75 -7.33 6.91 -1.13
C ASN A 75 -6.62 8.19 -0.71
N LEU A 76 -5.32 8.13 -0.37
CA LEU A 76 -4.51 9.31 -0.04
C LEU A 76 -4.50 10.32 -1.19
N LYS A 77 -4.35 9.86 -2.44
CA LYS A 77 -4.43 10.74 -3.62
C LYS A 77 -5.82 11.37 -3.77
N LYS A 78 -6.90 10.60 -3.60
CA LYS A 78 -8.28 11.09 -3.65
C LYS A 78 -8.56 12.12 -2.54
N MET A 79 -8.19 11.80 -1.30
CA MET A 79 -8.34 12.69 -0.15
C MET A 79 -7.58 14.00 -0.34
N LYS A 80 -6.33 13.96 -0.82
CA LYS A 80 -5.55 15.17 -1.13
C LYS A 80 -6.24 16.05 -2.17
N ARG A 81 -6.81 15.48 -3.24
CA ARG A 81 -7.58 16.22 -4.25
C ARG A 81 -8.84 16.84 -3.65
N ASN A 82 -9.62 16.07 -2.91
CA ASN A 82 -10.86 16.56 -2.27
C ASN A 82 -10.58 17.70 -1.27
N SER A 83 -9.49 17.61 -0.51
CA SER A 83 -9.07 18.67 0.39
C SER A 83 -8.66 19.95 -0.33
N LYS A 84 -8.08 19.87 -1.54
CA LYS A 84 -7.78 21.06 -2.37
C LYS A 84 -9.06 21.73 -2.83
N ILE A 85 -9.98 20.98 -3.43
CA ILE A 85 -11.28 21.48 -3.87
C ILE A 85 -12.05 22.13 -2.72
N GLY A 86 -12.07 21.51 -1.53
CA GLY A 86 -12.71 22.09 -0.35
C GLY A 86 -12.12 23.46 0.05
N LYS A 87 -10.79 23.63 -0.01
CA LYS A 87 -10.13 24.91 0.25
C LYS A 87 -10.47 25.96 -0.80
N GLU A 88 -10.48 25.57 -2.08
CA GLU A 88 -10.84 26.45 -3.20
C GLU A 88 -12.28 26.97 -3.07
N ILE A 89 -13.23 26.11 -2.69
CA ILE A 89 -14.63 26.49 -2.43
C ILE A 89 -14.70 27.54 -1.32
N VAL A 90 -14.05 27.29 -0.18
CA VAL A 90 -14.06 28.24 0.94
C VAL A 90 -13.44 29.58 0.54
N ALA A 91 -12.33 29.56 -0.21
CA ALA A 91 -11.67 30.77 -0.69
C ALA A 91 -12.55 31.56 -1.68
N ALA A 92 -13.20 30.88 -2.63
CA ALA A 92 -14.10 31.51 -3.60
C ALA A 92 -15.31 32.15 -2.93
N ILE A 93 -15.92 31.48 -1.95
CA ILE A 93 -17.09 31.98 -1.21
C ILE A 93 -16.72 33.20 -0.37
N LYS A 94 -15.56 33.18 0.31
CA LYS A 94 -15.10 34.35 1.07
C LYS A 94 -14.81 35.57 0.18
N LYS A 95 -14.41 35.35 -1.08
CA LYS A 95 -14.14 36.43 -2.05
C LYS A 95 -15.40 36.98 -2.71
N GLY A 96 -16.34 36.12 -3.11
CA GLY A 96 -17.47 36.48 -3.99
C GLY A 96 -18.86 36.05 -3.52
N GLY A 97 -18.98 35.58 -2.28
CA GLY A 97 -20.23 35.10 -1.70
C GLY A 97 -20.60 33.66 -2.06
N PRO A 98 -21.63 33.10 -1.40
CA PRO A 98 -21.99 31.67 -1.49
C PRO A 98 -22.81 31.30 -2.74
N ASN A 99 -23.20 32.28 -3.56
CA ASN A 99 -24.09 32.05 -4.70
C ASN A 99 -23.31 31.65 -5.96
N PRO A 100 -23.56 30.47 -6.55
CA PRO A 100 -22.82 30.00 -7.73
C PRO A 100 -23.14 30.78 -9.01
N SER A 101 -24.33 31.39 -9.11
CA SER A 101 -24.71 32.19 -10.29
C SER A 101 -24.03 33.55 -10.35
N SER A 102 -23.66 34.13 -9.20
CA SER A 102 -22.99 35.44 -9.15
C SER A 102 -21.46 35.31 -9.16
N ASN A 103 -20.93 34.13 -8.83
CA ASN A 103 -19.51 33.88 -8.70
C ASN A 103 -19.03 32.82 -9.71
N THR A 104 -18.44 33.29 -10.82
CA THR A 104 -17.91 32.44 -11.88
C THR A 104 -16.82 31.48 -11.37
N THR A 105 -16.00 31.92 -10.41
CA THR A 105 -14.94 31.07 -9.83
C THR A 105 -15.53 29.88 -9.06
N LEU A 106 -16.60 30.10 -8.30
CA LEU A 106 -17.29 29.04 -7.57
C LEU A 106 -17.94 28.04 -8.54
N SER A 107 -18.59 28.52 -9.61
CA SER A 107 -19.18 27.65 -10.64
C SER A 107 -18.14 26.73 -11.29
N ALA A 108 -16.99 27.30 -11.71
CA ALA A 108 -15.90 26.52 -12.31
C ALA A 108 -15.33 25.46 -11.35
N ILE A 109 -15.22 25.77 -10.05
CA ILE A 109 -14.77 24.79 -9.04
C ILE A 109 -15.81 23.68 -8.86
N LEU A 110 -17.11 24.00 -8.88
CA LEU A 110 -18.19 23.01 -8.79
C LEU A 110 -18.26 22.09 -10.02
N GLU A 111 -17.89 22.58 -11.20
CA GLU A 111 -17.72 21.76 -12.41
C GLU A 111 -16.55 20.79 -12.25
N LYS A 112 -15.36 21.28 -11.88
CA LYS A 112 -14.19 20.44 -11.59
C LYS A 112 -14.46 19.40 -10.50
N ALA A 113 -15.25 19.75 -9.48
CA ALA A 113 -15.64 18.84 -8.42
C ALA A 113 -16.51 17.68 -8.94
N ARG A 114 -17.39 17.95 -9.91
CA ARG A 114 -18.21 16.92 -10.58
C ARG A 114 -17.35 16.01 -11.44
N GLU A 115 -16.40 16.56 -12.19
CA GLU A 115 -15.46 15.78 -13.02
C GLU A 115 -14.55 14.85 -12.19
N LEU A 116 -14.20 15.24 -10.96
CA LEU A 116 -13.30 14.49 -10.08
C LEU A 116 -14.02 13.51 -9.12
N ASP A 117 -15.32 13.30 -9.30
CA ASP A 117 -16.19 12.48 -8.45
C ASP A 117 -16.10 12.85 -6.96
N VAL A 118 -16.11 14.16 -6.66
CA VAL A 118 -16.15 14.65 -5.27
C VAL A 118 -17.56 14.42 -4.70
N PRO A 119 -17.69 13.75 -3.54
CA PRO A 119 -18.99 13.57 -2.87
C PRO A 119 -19.68 14.91 -2.56
N ARG A 120 -20.99 14.98 -2.80
CA ARG A 120 -21.81 16.20 -2.56
C ARG A 120 -21.76 16.67 -1.09
N GLU A 121 -21.72 15.73 -0.15
CA GLU A 121 -21.57 16.01 1.29
C GLU A 121 -20.33 16.87 1.61
N ILE A 122 -19.22 16.66 0.88
CA ILE A 122 -18.00 17.46 1.06
C ILE A 122 -18.24 18.88 0.55
N LEU A 123 -18.93 19.05 -0.58
CA LEU A 123 -19.24 20.36 -1.14
C LEU A 123 -20.14 21.16 -0.19
N GLU A 124 -21.26 20.57 0.22
CA GLU A 124 -22.22 21.20 1.12
C GLU A 124 -21.59 21.56 2.47
N ARG A 125 -20.76 20.67 3.04
CA ARG A 125 -20.03 20.95 4.28
C ARG A 125 -19.11 22.15 4.13
N ASN A 126 -18.38 22.28 3.02
CA ASN A 126 -17.47 23.40 2.82
C ASN A 126 -18.22 24.71 2.52
N ILE A 127 -19.34 24.65 1.80
CA ILE A 127 -20.21 25.82 1.56
C ILE A 127 -20.74 26.35 2.90
N LYS A 128 -21.30 25.49 3.76
CA LYS A 128 -21.80 25.88 5.08
C LYS A 128 -20.70 26.48 5.96
N ARG A 129 -19.54 25.82 6.02
CA ARG A 129 -18.36 26.31 6.78
C ARG A 129 -17.84 27.66 6.29
N ALA A 130 -17.95 27.95 5.00
CA ALA A 130 -17.52 29.22 4.44
C ALA A 130 -18.49 30.37 4.74
N SER A 131 -19.78 30.06 4.87
CA SER A 131 -20.82 31.03 5.24
C SER A 131 -20.76 31.45 6.72
N GLU A 132 -20.22 30.59 7.59
CA GLU A 132 -20.00 30.90 9.01
C GLU A 132 -18.83 31.89 9.19
N LYS A 133 -19.07 33.00 9.91
CA LYS A 133 -18.15 34.16 10.03
C LYS A 133 -16.93 33.95 10.96
N GLY A 134 -16.43 32.73 11.14
CA GLY A 134 -15.39 32.42 12.15
C GLY A 134 -14.15 31.69 11.62
N GLN A 135 -13.97 31.57 10.30
CA GLN A 135 -12.90 30.75 9.73
C GLN A 135 -11.74 31.59 9.19
N ASP A 136 -10.52 31.06 9.29
CA ASP A 136 -9.27 31.70 8.88
C ASP A 136 -9.25 32.10 7.39
N THR A 137 -8.79 33.32 7.12
CA THR A 137 -8.57 33.82 5.76
C THR A 137 -7.36 33.10 5.16
N TYR A 138 -7.60 32.32 4.11
CA TYR A 138 -6.53 31.63 3.40
C TYR A 138 -5.74 32.64 2.56
N THR A 139 -4.45 32.79 2.85
CA THR A 139 -3.52 33.63 2.08
C THR A 139 -2.60 32.74 1.24
N GLU A 140 -2.51 33.04 -0.05
CA GLU A 140 -1.59 32.37 -0.96
C GLU A 140 -0.18 32.97 -0.77
N LYS A 141 0.82 32.10 -0.52
CA LYS A 141 2.22 32.50 -0.40
C LYS A 141 3.03 31.73 -1.43
N VAL A 142 3.80 32.46 -2.25
CA VAL A 142 4.72 31.88 -3.23
C VAL A 142 6.11 31.88 -2.62
N TYR A 143 6.80 30.76 -2.70
CA TYR A 143 8.16 30.59 -2.21
C TYR A 143 9.07 30.31 -3.40
N GLU A 144 10.15 31.07 -3.51
CA GLU A 144 11.22 30.82 -4.46
C GLU A 144 12.35 30.06 -3.75
N ILE A 145 12.95 29.11 -4.45
CA ILE A 145 14.06 28.31 -3.94
C ILE A 145 15.20 28.42 -4.95
N GLN A 146 16.32 29.02 -4.55
CA GLN A 146 17.56 28.89 -5.31
C GLN A 146 18.20 27.55 -4.97
N THR A 147 18.12 26.59 -5.90
CA THR A 147 18.85 25.33 -5.80
C THR A 147 20.28 25.54 -6.30
N SER A 148 21.27 25.41 -5.43
CA SER A 148 22.69 25.45 -5.82
C SER A 148 23.04 24.21 -6.65
N SER A 149 22.92 24.31 -7.98
CA SER A 149 23.40 23.29 -8.91
C SER A 149 24.89 23.52 -9.17
N SER A 150 25.76 22.92 -8.35
CA SER A 150 27.14 22.64 -8.75
C SER A 150 27.09 21.62 -9.88
N GLY A 151 27.41 22.05 -11.10
CA GLY A 151 27.41 21.19 -12.28
C GLY A 151 28.48 20.11 -12.18
N GLU A 152 28.06 18.88 -11.95
CA GLU A 152 28.85 17.70 -12.34
C GLU A 152 28.27 17.14 -13.63
N HIS A 153 28.98 17.44 -14.72
CA HIS A 153 28.86 16.76 -16.00
C HIS A 153 29.32 15.31 -15.79
N LYS A 154 28.40 14.37 -15.59
CA LYS A 154 28.71 12.94 -15.73
C LYS A 154 28.70 12.59 -17.21
N SER A 155 29.87 12.68 -17.83
CA SER A 155 30.15 12.00 -19.09
C SER A 155 30.27 10.49 -18.83
N TYR A 156 29.45 9.74 -19.56
CA TYR A 156 29.40 8.28 -19.82
C TYR A 156 30.09 7.32 -18.83
#